data_AF-A0A9W9LWG6-F1
#
_entry.id   AF-A0A9W9LWG6-F1
#
_cell.length_a   1.000
_cell.length_b   1.000
_cell.length_c   1.000
_cell.angle_alpha   90.00
_cell.angle_beta   90.00
_cell.angle_gamma   90.00
#
_symmetry.space_group_name_H-M   'P 1'
#
loop_
_entity.id
_entity.type
_entity.pdbx_description
1 polymer ?
#
loop_
_entity_poly.entity_id
_entity_poly.type
_entity_poly.pdbx_seq_one_letter_code
_entity_poly.pdbx_strand_id
1 'polypeptide(L)'
;MNLLDLPTEILCSLPLYLHDIETFTNAASSCRQLRDAFSHTRPKTILHLAAGSAPTFFSPHPRFLVALTARQASDWALGDPDRTRLLREAFRGGIHTLYQFCLDHAGLTLEDIRRAHLARFSIINRLSDKIDKMAGNQWLNTPNFWDGGVSEAYTICAEADRTTMEMIIYGELFGRSMEAFLQPDQNLPYFDIATRLDYLTYCVPESFCQSYPEFEVLPVGPYKPGTDPELADEQDKGDQVVLWYVLKCGRWRRMWAAAIRSLLDLESEFSDEDLTQEPWDKRLLRDALQIQGLDGMQLVTLPKEEISTECWQKARKIASQIKALKGPPGDALINSHPRYQRQLSLAPSPWLEVYVAVQTYWG
;
A
#
# COMPACT_ATOMS: atom_id res chain seq x y z
N MET A 1 -44.43 15.35 -17.18
CA MET A 1 -43.69 14.08 -17.24
C MET A 1 -42.88 13.99 -15.97
N ASN A 2 -43.22 13.09 -15.07
CA ASN A 2 -42.53 12.89 -13.80
C ASN A 2 -41.33 11.96 -14.03
N LEU A 3 -40.27 12.10 -13.23
CA LEU A 3 -39.10 11.23 -13.29
C LEU A 3 -39.49 9.75 -13.12
N LEU A 4 -40.48 9.48 -12.27
CA LEU A 4 -40.97 8.12 -11.98
C LEU A 4 -41.81 7.51 -13.10
N ASP A 5 -42.22 8.31 -14.09
CA ASP A 5 -42.93 7.84 -15.29
C ASP A 5 -41.95 7.27 -16.33
N LEU A 6 -40.64 7.39 -16.11
CA LEU A 6 -39.61 6.87 -17.01
C LEU A 6 -39.47 5.34 -16.90
N PRO A 7 -39.10 4.65 -17.99
CA PRO A 7 -38.76 3.23 -17.96
C PRO A 7 -37.63 2.94 -16.96
N THR A 8 -37.69 1.77 -16.30
CA THR A 8 -36.69 1.35 -15.31
C THR A 8 -35.28 1.34 -15.88
N GLU A 9 -35.11 1.02 -17.16
CA GLU A 9 -33.82 1.03 -17.86
C GLU A 9 -33.19 2.43 -17.88
N ILE A 10 -34.01 3.47 -18.07
CA ILE A 10 -33.56 4.87 -18.02
C ILE A 10 -33.20 5.24 -16.58
N LEU A 11 -34.02 4.85 -15.60
CA LEU A 11 -33.74 5.09 -14.19
C LEU A 11 -32.43 4.43 -13.73
N CYS A 12 -32.14 3.21 -14.18
CA CYS A 12 -30.88 2.49 -13.90
C CYS A 12 -29.65 3.16 -14.54
N SER A 13 -29.83 4.00 -15.56
CA SER A 13 -28.74 4.74 -16.20
C SER A 13 -28.39 6.06 -15.48
N LEU A 14 -29.30 6.59 -14.67
CA LEU A 14 -29.12 7.88 -13.98
C LEU A 14 -27.83 7.98 -13.16
N PRO A 15 -27.35 6.94 -12.45
CA PRO A 15 -26.10 7.01 -11.70
C PRO A 15 -24.88 7.43 -12.53
N LEU A 16 -24.87 7.21 -13.85
CA LEU A 16 -23.80 7.63 -14.75
C LEU A 16 -23.70 9.15 -14.92
N TYR A 17 -24.77 9.86 -14.58
CA TYR A 17 -24.89 11.30 -14.75
C TYR A 17 -24.88 12.06 -13.42
N LEU A 18 -24.67 11.35 -12.30
CA LEU A 18 -24.48 11.97 -10.99
C LEU A 18 -23.00 12.32 -10.78
N HIS A 19 -22.75 13.37 -10.01
CA HIS A 19 -21.39 13.89 -9.80
C HIS A 19 -20.66 13.23 -8.64
N ASP A 20 -21.38 12.74 -7.63
CA ASP A 20 -20.79 12.28 -6.38
C ASP A 20 -21.64 11.20 -5.67
N ILE A 21 -21.01 10.52 -4.70
CA ILE A 21 -21.64 9.40 -3.97
C ILE A 21 -22.72 9.86 -2.99
N GLU A 22 -22.66 11.11 -2.53
CA GLU A 22 -23.65 11.69 -1.62
C GLU A 22 -24.98 11.91 -2.35
N THR A 23 -24.94 12.54 -3.52
CA THR A 23 -26.09 12.74 -4.42
C THR A 23 -26.70 11.41 -4.81
N PHE A 24 -25.86 10.42 -5.13
CA PHE A 24 -26.30 9.06 -5.41
C PHE A 24 -27.09 8.45 -4.22
N THR A 25 -26.55 8.57 -3.01
CA THR A 25 -27.16 8.01 -1.80
C THR A 25 -28.46 8.72 -1.44
N ASN A 26 -28.50 10.05 -1.58
CA ASN A 26 -29.69 10.87 -1.34
C ASN A 26 -30.80 10.53 -2.35
N ALA A 27 -30.47 10.40 -3.63
CA ALA A 27 -31.40 10.01 -4.68
C ALA A 27 -31.96 8.59 -4.45
N ALA A 28 -31.11 7.62 -4.15
CA ALA A 28 -31.53 6.26 -3.81
C ALA A 28 -32.40 6.19 -2.54
N SER A 29 -32.24 7.15 -1.62
CA SER A 29 -33.01 7.20 -0.37
C SER A 29 -34.36 7.89 -0.51
N SER A 30 -34.58 8.64 -1.60
CA SER A 30 -35.79 9.45 -1.81
C SER A 30 -37.07 8.63 -2.07
N CYS A 31 -36.98 7.53 -2.82
CA CYS A 31 -38.13 6.65 -3.09
C CYS A 31 -37.70 5.21 -3.40
N ARG A 32 -38.64 4.26 -3.30
CA ARG A 32 -38.37 2.83 -3.53
C ARG A 32 -37.94 2.53 -4.97
N GLN A 33 -38.58 3.15 -5.96
CA GLN A 33 -38.27 2.89 -7.38
C GLN A 33 -36.83 3.29 -7.74
N LEU A 34 -36.34 4.45 -7.25
CA LEU A 34 -34.95 4.85 -7.44
C LEU A 34 -34.00 3.98 -6.63
N ARG A 35 -34.36 3.58 -5.41
CA ARG A 35 -33.57 2.64 -4.61
C ARG A 35 -33.34 1.32 -5.35
N ASP A 36 -34.41 0.75 -5.88
CA ASP A 36 -34.38 -0.54 -6.59
C ASP A 36 -33.60 -0.41 -7.90
N ALA A 37 -33.79 0.67 -8.66
CA ALA A 37 -33.01 0.95 -9.86
C ALA A 37 -31.51 1.12 -9.53
N PHE A 38 -31.17 1.91 -8.50
CA PHE A 38 -29.78 2.23 -8.17
C PHE A 38 -29.04 1.06 -7.49
N SER A 39 -29.77 0.11 -6.91
CA SER A 39 -29.16 -1.11 -6.34
C SER A 39 -28.37 -1.94 -7.36
N HIS A 40 -28.65 -1.76 -8.67
CA HIS A 40 -27.96 -2.45 -9.77
C HIS A 40 -26.81 -1.63 -10.37
N THR A 41 -26.41 -0.54 -9.73
CA THR A 41 -25.32 0.33 -10.22
C THR A 41 -24.01 -0.45 -10.29
N ARG A 42 -23.30 -0.31 -11.41
CA ARG A 42 -22.05 -1.04 -11.64
C ARG A 42 -20.95 -0.55 -10.68
N PRO A 43 -20.05 -1.43 -10.21
CA PRO A 43 -18.98 -1.03 -9.30
C PRO A 43 -18.07 0.09 -9.83
N LYS A 44 -17.83 0.12 -11.15
CA LYS A 44 -17.05 1.21 -11.79
C LYS A 44 -17.75 2.56 -11.63
N THR A 45 -19.07 2.61 -11.76
CA THR A 45 -19.84 3.85 -11.58
C THR A 45 -19.78 4.32 -10.13
N ILE A 46 -19.93 3.42 -9.16
CA ILE A 46 -19.79 3.75 -7.73
C ILE A 46 -18.38 4.28 -7.40
N LEU A 47 -17.33 3.70 -7.99
CA LEU A 47 -15.96 4.21 -7.83
C LEU A 47 -15.82 5.64 -8.39
N HIS A 48 -16.40 5.95 -9.55
CA HIS A 48 -16.37 7.32 -10.10
C HIS A 48 -17.17 8.31 -9.23
N LEU A 49 -18.28 7.87 -8.66
CA LEU A 49 -19.04 8.69 -7.71
C LEU A 49 -18.24 8.92 -6.40
N ALA A 50 -17.50 7.92 -5.93
CA ALA A 50 -16.58 8.07 -4.80
C ALA A 50 -15.42 9.03 -5.14
N ALA A 51 -14.87 8.95 -6.36
CA ALA A 51 -13.86 9.86 -6.90
C ALA A 51 -14.36 11.31 -6.91
N GLY A 52 -15.61 11.55 -7.30
CA GLY A 52 -16.25 12.88 -7.25
C GLY A 52 -16.36 13.48 -5.84
N SER A 53 -16.24 12.64 -4.81
CA SER A 53 -16.27 13.02 -3.38
C SER A 53 -14.89 13.08 -2.71
N ALA A 54 -13.81 12.90 -3.47
CA ALA A 54 -12.55 12.40 -2.92
C ALA A 54 -11.70 13.38 -2.07
N PRO A 55 -11.78 14.72 -2.16
CA PRO A 55 -11.09 15.53 -1.16
C PRO A 55 -11.74 15.44 0.22
N THR A 56 -13.07 15.31 0.28
CA THR A 56 -13.82 15.42 1.54
C THR A 56 -13.97 14.08 2.25
N PHE A 57 -14.44 13.05 1.55
CA PHE A 57 -14.76 11.77 2.18
C PHE A 57 -13.63 10.74 2.07
N PHE A 58 -12.77 10.87 1.06
CA PHE A 58 -11.72 9.90 0.75
C PHE A 58 -10.32 10.52 0.86
N SER A 59 -10.10 11.23 1.98
CA SER A 59 -8.79 11.79 2.35
C SER A 59 -7.91 10.74 3.09
N PRO A 60 -6.58 10.72 2.88
CA PRO A 60 -5.82 11.63 2.02
C PRO A 60 -5.98 11.28 0.54
N HIS A 61 -6.41 12.26 -0.26
CA HIS A 61 -6.58 12.10 -1.70
C HIS A 61 -5.22 12.25 -2.41
N PRO A 62 -4.92 11.46 -3.46
CA PRO A 62 -5.70 10.35 -4.01
C PRO A 62 -5.44 8.98 -3.35
N ARG A 63 -4.48 8.92 -2.44
CA ARG A 63 -3.91 7.70 -1.84
C ARG A 63 -4.96 6.79 -1.20
N PHE A 64 -5.97 7.34 -0.52
CA PHE A 64 -7.01 6.54 0.11
C PHE A 64 -7.79 5.69 -0.92
N LEU A 65 -8.22 6.27 -2.04
CA LEU A 65 -8.92 5.51 -3.08
C LEU A 65 -7.99 4.54 -3.81
N VAL A 66 -6.73 4.92 -4.02
CA VAL A 66 -5.70 4.01 -4.56
C VAL A 66 -5.56 2.79 -3.65
N ALA A 67 -5.43 2.98 -2.33
CA ALA A 67 -5.32 1.89 -1.38
C ALA A 67 -6.49 0.91 -1.46
N LEU A 68 -7.72 1.39 -1.67
CA LEU A 68 -8.90 0.52 -1.78
C LEU A 68 -9.00 -0.26 -3.09
N THR A 69 -8.34 0.21 -4.16
CA THR A 69 -8.54 -0.29 -5.53
C THR A 69 -7.28 -0.90 -6.15
N ALA A 70 -6.11 -0.65 -5.57
CA ALA A 70 -4.81 -1.07 -6.07
C ALA A 70 -4.73 -2.58 -6.29
N ARG A 71 -5.32 -3.41 -5.43
CA ARG A 71 -5.34 -4.87 -5.62
C ARG A 71 -6.10 -5.28 -6.88
N GLN A 72 -7.24 -4.68 -7.18
CA GLN A 72 -8.01 -5.00 -8.39
C GLN A 72 -7.26 -4.54 -9.65
N ALA A 73 -6.66 -3.35 -9.60
CA ALA A 73 -5.86 -2.82 -10.70
C ALA A 73 -4.60 -3.68 -10.95
N SER A 74 -3.96 -4.13 -9.88
CA SER A 74 -2.83 -5.06 -9.89
C SER A 74 -3.24 -6.43 -10.45
N ASP A 75 -4.31 -7.03 -9.94
CA ASP A 75 -4.85 -8.32 -10.42
C ASP A 75 -5.21 -8.25 -11.92
N TRP A 76 -5.66 -7.09 -12.42
CA TRP A 76 -5.94 -6.90 -13.85
C TRP A 76 -4.68 -6.91 -14.73
N ALA A 77 -3.57 -6.35 -14.22
CA ALA A 77 -2.31 -6.22 -14.94
C ALA A 77 -1.42 -7.47 -14.85
N LEU A 78 -1.48 -8.18 -13.72
CA LEU A 78 -0.61 -9.29 -13.40
C LEU A 78 -0.73 -10.45 -14.40
N GLY A 79 0.41 -10.95 -14.87
CA GLY A 79 0.49 -12.09 -15.80
C GLY A 79 0.29 -11.74 -17.28
N ASP A 80 0.02 -10.47 -17.61
CA ASP A 80 -0.07 -9.96 -18.99
C ASP A 80 1.03 -8.90 -19.21
N PRO A 81 2.02 -9.12 -20.10
CA PRO A 81 3.13 -8.19 -20.31
C PRO A 81 2.70 -6.80 -20.79
N ASP A 82 1.68 -6.71 -21.64
CA ASP A 82 1.20 -5.44 -22.17
C ASP A 82 0.47 -4.64 -21.08
N ARG A 83 -0.32 -5.30 -20.25
CA ARG A 83 -1.00 -4.64 -19.13
C ARG A 83 -0.03 -4.27 -18.01
N THR A 84 0.97 -5.11 -17.76
CA THR A 84 2.06 -4.78 -16.84
C THR A 84 2.82 -3.54 -17.31
N ARG A 85 3.08 -3.41 -18.62
CA ARG A 85 3.66 -2.20 -19.20
C ARG A 85 2.78 -0.96 -18.95
N LEU A 86 1.46 -1.06 -19.14
CA LEU A 86 0.53 0.04 -18.85
C LEU A 86 0.52 0.44 -17.37
N LEU A 87 0.56 -0.54 -16.46
CA LEU A 87 0.68 -0.26 -15.02
C LEU A 87 1.99 0.47 -14.68
N ARG A 88 3.11 0.04 -15.28
CA ARG A 88 4.41 0.72 -15.08
C ARG A 88 4.42 2.13 -15.66
N GLU A 89 3.79 2.35 -16.80
CA GLU A 89 3.59 3.70 -17.36
C GLU A 89 2.75 4.57 -16.41
N ALA A 90 1.72 3.99 -15.79
CA ALA A 90 0.95 4.69 -14.77
C ALA A 90 1.78 5.02 -13.53
N PHE A 91 2.63 4.09 -13.05
CA PHE A 91 3.56 4.37 -11.95
C PHE A 91 4.47 5.54 -12.27
N ARG A 92 5.08 5.56 -13.46
CA ARG A 92 5.98 6.62 -13.93
C ARG A 92 5.32 8.00 -14.02
N GLY A 93 4.00 8.06 -14.14
CA GLY A 93 3.23 9.30 -14.07
C GLY A 93 2.93 9.78 -12.65
N GLY A 94 3.34 9.03 -11.62
CA GLY A 94 3.12 9.33 -10.21
C GLY A 94 1.76 8.93 -9.67
N ILE A 95 1.52 9.23 -8.39
CA ILE A 95 0.35 8.74 -7.63
C ILE A 95 -1.00 9.14 -8.26
N HIS A 96 -1.10 10.31 -8.90
CA HIS A 96 -2.31 10.73 -9.61
C HIS A 96 -2.57 9.93 -10.90
N THR A 97 -1.52 9.53 -11.60
CA THR A 97 -1.65 8.68 -12.80
C THR A 97 -2.01 7.25 -12.39
N LEU A 98 -1.42 6.74 -11.30
CA LEU A 98 -1.85 5.48 -10.69
C LEU A 98 -3.31 5.53 -10.23
N TYR A 99 -3.75 6.64 -9.65
CA TYR A 99 -5.15 6.84 -9.30
C TYR A 99 -6.07 6.77 -10.51
N GLN A 100 -5.74 7.44 -11.61
CA GLN A 100 -6.50 7.35 -12.85
C GLN A 100 -6.54 5.91 -13.38
N PHE A 101 -5.40 5.21 -13.37
CA PHE A 101 -5.34 3.80 -13.74
C PHE A 101 -6.27 2.93 -12.88
N CYS A 102 -6.33 3.18 -11.57
CA CYS A 102 -7.29 2.51 -10.69
C CYS A 102 -8.74 2.81 -11.06
N LEU A 103 -9.10 4.05 -11.40
CA LEU A 103 -10.46 4.39 -11.87
C LEU A 103 -10.83 3.64 -13.15
N ASP A 104 -9.86 3.42 -14.03
CA ASP A 104 -10.07 2.77 -15.32
C ASP A 104 -10.23 1.24 -15.20
N HIS A 105 -9.51 0.61 -14.26
CA HIS A 105 -9.37 -0.84 -14.17
C HIS A 105 -9.96 -1.50 -12.91
N ALA A 106 -10.49 -0.72 -11.96
CA ALA A 106 -11.13 -1.24 -10.74
C ALA A 106 -12.61 -0.85 -10.61
N GLY A 107 -13.24 -1.34 -9.55
CA GLY A 107 -14.57 -0.92 -9.13
C GLY A 107 -14.73 -0.98 -7.61
N LEU A 108 -15.74 -0.26 -7.09
CA LEU A 108 -16.13 -0.32 -5.69
C LEU A 108 -17.62 -0.61 -5.58
N THR A 109 -18.02 -1.35 -4.57
CA THR A 109 -19.41 -1.46 -4.16
C THR A 109 -19.68 -0.51 -2.99
N LEU A 110 -20.95 -0.25 -2.69
CA LEU A 110 -21.30 0.49 -1.46
C LEU A 110 -20.83 -0.24 -0.20
N GLU A 111 -20.76 -1.57 -0.25
CA GLU A 111 -20.26 -2.37 0.87
C GLU A 111 -18.74 -2.19 1.05
N ASP A 112 -17.99 -2.07 -0.04
CA ASP A 112 -16.57 -1.72 0.02
C ASP A 112 -16.35 -0.35 0.67
N ILE A 113 -17.17 0.64 0.32
CA ILE A 113 -17.10 1.98 0.93
C ILE A 113 -17.41 1.91 2.43
N ARG A 114 -18.43 1.17 2.85
CA ARG A 114 -18.76 0.99 4.29
C ARG A 114 -17.62 0.31 5.03
N ARG A 115 -17.07 -0.77 4.47
CA ARG A 115 -15.93 -1.49 5.04
C ARG A 115 -14.70 -0.60 5.14
N ALA A 116 -14.40 0.19 4.11
CA ALA A 116 -13.31 1.15 4.11
C ALA A 116 -13.49 2.23 5.20
N HIS A 117 -14.72 2.74 5.37
CA HIS A 117 -15.03 3.69 6.43
C HIS A 117 -14.80 3.10 7.83
N LEU A 118 -15.22 1.85 8.07
CA LEU A 118 -14.94 1.16 9.35
C LEU A 118 -13.44 0.90 9.55
N ALA A 119 -12.74 0.48 8.50
CA ALA A 119 -11.31 0.24 8.51
C ALA A 119 -10.50 1.52 8.79
N ARG A 120 -11.01 2.69 8.37
CA ARG A 120 -10.40 3.99 8.66
C ARG A 120 -10.18 4.19 10.15
N PHE A 121 -11.21 3.95 10.97
CA PHE A 121 -11.13 4.18 12.41
C PHE A 121 -10.46 3.03 13.18
N SER A 122 -10.67 1.79 12.72
CA SER A 122 -10.19 0.61 13.42
C SER A 122 -8.73 0.27 13.10
N ILE A 123 -8.31 0.43 11.84
CA ILE A 123 -7.00 -0.01 11.35
C ILE A 123 -6.13 1.19 10.98
N ILE A 124 -6.59 2.03 10.04
CA ILE A 124 -5.77 3.06 9.40
C ILE A 124 -5.33 4.12 10.41
N ASN A 125 -6.27 4.72 11.15
CA ASN A 125 -5.93 5.76 12.13
C ASN A 125 -5.04 5.21 13.25
N ARG A 126 -5.23 3.94 13.66
CA ARG A 126 -4.38 3.29 14.66
C ARG A 126 -2.98 3.01 14.13
N LEU A 127 -2.87 2.64 12.84
CA LEU A 127 -1.57 2.46 12.18
C LEU A 127 -0.83 3.78 12.04
N SER A 128 -1.54 4.84 11.62
CA SER A 128 -1.00 6.19 11.52
C SER A 128 -0.50 6.69 12.87
N ASP A 129 -1.28 6.53 13.95
CA ASP A 129 -0.83 6.89 15.30
C ASP A 129 0.43 6.11 15.74
N LYS A 130 0.56 4.83 15.37
CA LYS A 130 1.77 4.04 15.63
C LYS A 130 2.97 4.58 14.84
N ILE A 131 2.77 4.95 13.57
CA ILE A 131 3.81 5.54 12.71
C ILE A 131 4.22 6.93 13.23
N ASP A 132 3.27 7.75 13.66
CA ASP A 132 3.53 9.07 14.25
C ASP A 132 4.39 8.97 15.51
N LYS A 133 4.17 7.91 16.31
CA LYS A 133 5.02 7.55 17.46
C LYS A 133 6.36 6.92 17.09
N MET A 134 6.60 6.59 15.82
CA MET A 134 7.88 6.04 15.35
C MET A 134 8.73 7.10 14.63
N ALA A 135 8.11 7.95 13.81
CA ALA A 135 8.81 8.85 12.90
C ALA A 135 8.14 10.23 12.73
N GLY A 136 6.99 10.48 13.36
CA GLY A 136 6.22 11.71 13.20
C GLY A 136 6.36 12.72 14.35
N ASN A 137 5.39 13.62 14.44
CA ASN A 137 5.36 14.71 15.40
C ASN A 137 5.27 14.22 16.84
N GLN A 138 4.48 13.18 17.12
CA GLN A 138 4.43 12.60 18.48
C GLN A 138 5.80 12.05 18.90
N TRP A 139 6.52 11.45 17.96
CA TRP A 139 7.85 10.93 18.24
C TRP A 139 8.86 12.04 18.55
N LEU A 140 8.94 13.07 17.69
CA LEU A 140 9.82 14.24 17.87
C LEU A 140 9.56 15.00 19.18
N ASN A 141 8.31 15.04 19.63
CA ASN A 141 7.91 15.69 20.87
C ASN A 141 8.16 14.85 22.14
N THR A 142 8.79 13.67 22.03
CA THR A 142 9.13 12.86 23.21
C THR A 142 10.12 13.61 24.11
N PRO A 143 9.85 13.74 25.44
CA PRO A 143 10.79 14.39 26.35
C PRO A 143 12.19 13.78 26.29
N ASN A 144 13.23 14.61 26.35
CA ASN A 144 14.63 14.18 26.26
C ASN A 144 14.95 13.43 24.95
N PHE A 145 14.30 13.77 23.83
CA PHE A 145 14.44 13.08 22.55
C PHE A 145 15.90 12.77 22.17
N TRP A 146 16.76 13.78 22.22
CA TRP A 146 18.20 13.63 21.91
C TRP A 146 19.03 13.10 23.09
N ASP A 147 18.46 13.09 24.30
CA ASP A 147 19.13 12.76 25.56
C ASP A 147 18.64 11.41 26.13
N GLY A 148 18.33 10.45 25.26
CA GLY A 148 17.96 9.07 25.63
C GLY A 148 16.47 8.84 25.90
N GLY A 149 15.60 9.82 25.62
CA GLY A 149 14.14 9.66 25.67
C GLY A 149 13.57 8.71 24.62
N VAL A 150 14.31 8.48 23.52
CA VAL A 150 13.98 7.49 22.48
C VAL A 150 15.19 6.62 22.14
N SER A 151 14.94 5.40 21.67
CA SER A 151 15.98 4.41 21.34
C SER A 151 16.74 4.69 20.04
N GLU A 152 16.13 5.39 19.10
CA GLU A 152 16.61 5.52 17.71
C GLU A 152 16.41 6.97 17.21
N ALA A 153 16.79 7.98 18.01
CA ALA A 153 16.59 9.39 17.68
C ALA A 153 17.08 9.75 16.26
N TYR A 154 16.24 10.43 15.50
CA TYR A 154 16.50 10.81 14.11
C TYR A 154 15.66 12.03 13.74
N THR A 155 16.19 12.90 12.88
CA THR A 155 15.44 14.06 12.36
C THR A 155 14.65 13.63 11.13
N ILE A 156 13.41 13.16 11.31
CA ILE A 156 12.49 12.80 10.22
C ILE A 156 11.24 13.68 10.32
N CYS A 157 10.85 14.30 9.22
CA CYS A 157 9.57 14.99 9.11
C CYS A 157 8.58 14.03 8.42
N ALA A 158 7.85 13.23 9.21
CA ALA A 158 6.90 12.26 8.65
C ALA A 158 5.46 12.77 8.68
N GLU A 159 4.79 12.72 7.53
CA GLU A 159 3.32 12.72 7.46
C GLU A 159 2.81 11.28 7.65
N ALA A 160 2.41 10.95 8.88
CA ALA A 160 2.08 9.58 9.27
C ALA A 160 0.91 8.97 8.49
N ASP A 161 -0.13 9.77 8.19
CA ASP A 161 -1.28 9.33 7.39
C ASP A 161 -0.85 8.95 5.97
N ARG A 162 0.08 9.72 5.39
CA ARG A 162 0.60 9.47 4.05
C ARG A 162 1.44 8.19 4.02
N THR A 163 2.37 8.06 4.95
CA THR A 163 3.21 6.86 5.12
C THR A 163 2.34 5.61 5.30
N THR A 164 1.28 5.72 6.10
CA THR A 164 0.29 4.64 6.30
C THR A 164 -0.31 4.18 4.98
N MET A 165 -0.73 5.12 4.14
CA MET A 165 -1.31 4.78 2.83
C MET A 165 -0.29 4.14 1.91
N GLU A 166 0.95 4.62 1.83
CA GLU A 166 1.95 4.02 0.94
C GLU A 166 2.28 2.57 1.33
N MET A 167 2.32 2.27 2.62
CA MET A 167 2.50 0.89 3.09
C MET A 167 1.32 -0.01 2.69
N ILE A 168 0.09 0.49 2.80
CA ILE A 168 -1.10 -0.24 2.38
C ILE A 168 -1.10 -0.42 0.86
N ILE A 169 -0.89 0.64 0.09
CA ILE A 169 -0.88 0.62 -1.39
C ILE A 169 0.17 -0.39 -1.89
N TYR A 170 1.39 -0.35 -1.37
CA TYR A 170 2.41 -1.32 -1.72
C TYR A 170 1.95 -2.77 -1.48
N GLY A 171 1.32 -3.03 -0.33
CA GLY A 171 0.78 -4.36 -0.01
C GLY A 171 -0.37 -4.78 -0.92
N GLU A 172 -1.25 -3.85 -1.27
CA GLU A 172 -2.36 -4.11 -2.19
C GLU A 172 -1.87 -4.36 -3.62
N LEU A 173 -0.83 -3.65 -4.07
CA LEU A 173 -0.22 -3.86 -5.39
C LEU A 173 0.54 -5.19 -5.48
N PHE A 174 1.37 -5.52 -4.48
CA PHE A 174 2.36 -6.61 -4.63
C PHE A 174 2.08 -7.85 -3.79
N GLY A 175 0.98 -7.88 -3.02
CA GLY A 175 0.58 -9.04 -2.24
C GLY A 175 0.42 -10.32 -3.06
N ARG A 176 -0.05 -10.23 -4.31
CA ARG A 176 -0.14 -11.38 -5.23
C ARG A 176 1.22 -11.90 -5.69
N SER A 177 2.16 -11.00 -5.95
CA SER A 177 3.53 -11.39 -6.29
C SER A 177 4.13 -12.26 -5.18
N MET A 178 3.86 -11.94 -3.92
CA MET A 178 4.28 -12.79 -2.79
C MET A 178 3.59 -14.16 -2.77
N GLU A 179 2.30 -14.23 -3.09
CA GLU A 179 1.58 -15.52 -3.16
C GLU A 179 2.26 -16.51 -4.13
N ALA A 180 2.89 -16.03 -5.21
CA ALA A 180 3.65 -16.87 -6.14
C ALA A 180 4.86 -17.55 -5.49
N PHE A 181 5.57 -16.85 -4.61
CA PHE A 181 6.72 -17.40 -3.90
C PHE A 181 6.31 -18.30 -2.72
N LEU A 182 5.13 -18.07 -2.15
CA LEU A 182 4.55 -18.95 -1.11
C LEU A 182 3.96 -20.24 -1.70
N GLN A 183 3.71 -20.28 -3.02
CA GLN A 183 3.10 -21.41 -3.72
C GLN A 183 3.86 -21.74 -5.00
N PRO A 184 5.15 -22.14 -4.90
CA PRO A 184 6.02 -22.34 -6.07
C PRO A 184 5.47 -23.39 -7.04
N ASP A 185 4.78 -24.42 -6.53
CA ASP A 185 4.20 -25.49 -7.34
C ASP A 185 3.05 -25.04 -8.25
N GLN A 186 2.45 -23.87 -7.99
CA GLN A 186 1.34 -23.33 -8.79
C GLN A 186 1.79 -22.46 -9.96
N ASN A 187 3.09 -22.12 -10.03
CA ASN A 187 3.65 -21.27 -11.09
C ASN A 187 2.83 -19.99 -11.33
N LEU A 188 2.42 -19.32 -10.24
CA LEU A 188 1.63 -18.10 -10.30
C LEU A 188 2.48 -16.94 -10.88
N PRO A 189 1.87 -16.00 -11.63
CA PRO A 189 2.57 -14.82 -12.10
C PRO A 189 2.94 -13.89 -10.94
N TYR A 190 4.04 -13.14 -11.11
CA TYR A 190 4.49 -12.12 -10.17
C TYR A 190 5.10 -10.93 -10.93
N PHE A 191 5.06 -9.75 -10.32
CA PHE A 191 5.77 -8.57 -10.84
C PHE A 191 7.26 -8.67 -10.53
N ASP A 192 8.08 -8.35 -11.53
CA ASP A 192 9.53 -8.28 -11.37
C ASP A 192 9.96 -7.12 -10.45
N ILE A 193 11.24 -7.12 -10.06
CA ILE A 193 11.79 -6.11 -9.16
C ILE A 193 11.66 -4.70 -9.78
N ALA A 194 11.90 -4.57 -11.09
CA ALA A 194 11.82 -3.29 -11.79
C ALA A 194 10.41 -2.66 -11.69
N THR A 195 9.36 -3.46 -11.78
CA THR A 195 7.97 -2.99 -11.63
C THR A 195 7.70 -2.47 -10.21
N ARG A 196 8.24 -3.13 -9.18
CA ARG A 196 8.06 -2.71 -7.78
C ARG A 196 8.87 -1.44 -7.47
N LEU A 197 10.08 -1.36 -8.00
CA LEU A 197 10.90 -0.15 -7.91
C LEU A 197 10.29 1.02 -8.67
N ASP A 198 9.62 0.81 -9.81
CA ASP A 198 8.90 1.89 -10.51
C ASP A 198 7.81 2.51 -9.62
N TYR A 199 7.06 1.71 -8.84
CA TYR A 199 6.09 2.27 -7.88
C TYR A 199 6.79 3.11 -6.81
N LEU A 200 7.81 2.58 -6.15
CA LEU A 200 8.52 3.30 -5.09
C LEU A 200 9.19 4.58 -5.61
N THR A 201 9.79 4.53 -6.79
CA THR A 201 10.47 5.66 -7.42
C THR A 201 9.48 6.77 -7.74
N TYR A 202 8.38 6.46 -8.43
CA TYR A 202 7.54 7.50 -9.04
C TYR A 202 6.25 7.81 -8.28
N CYS A 203 5.66 6.83 -7.58
CA CYS A 203 4.44 7.07 -6.79
C CYS A 203 4.75 7.54 -5.36
N VAL A 204 5.97 7.32 -4.88
CA VAL A 204 6.47 7.86 -3.61
C VAL A 204 7.73 8.67 -3.90
N PRO A 205 7.64 9.80 -4.60
CA PRO A 205 8.83 10.50 -5.06
C PRO A 205 9.62 11.10 -3.90
N GLU A 206 10.93 11.18 -4.09
CA GLU A 206 11.88 11.75 -3.13
C GLU A 206 13.01 12.48 -3.87
N SER A 207 13.43 13.63 -3.35
CA SER A 207 14.54 14.45 -3.89
C SER A 207 15.89 13.73 -3.91
N PHE A 208 16.09 12.77 -3.00
CA PHE A 208 17.29 11.95 -2.92
C PHE A 208 17.26 10.74 -3.85
N CYS A 209 16.12 10.36 -4.43
CA CYS A 209 16.02 9.23 -5.34
C CYS A 209 16.67 9.59 -6.67
N GLN A 210 17.88 9.08 -6.91
CA GLN A 210 18.72 9.47 -8.04
C GLN A 210 19.22 8.25 -8.81
N SER A 211 19.47 8.45 -10.10
CA SER A 211 20.07 7.43 -10.96
C SER A 211 21.49 7.08 -10.49
N TYR A 212 21.80 5.79 -10.48
CA TYR A 212 23.13 5.23 -10.27
C TYR A 212 23.29 3.97 -11.14
N PRO A 213 24.48 3.34 -11.27
CA PRO A 213 24.66 2.22 -12.19
C PRO A 213 23.59 1.12 -12.02
N GLU A 214 22.91 0.75 -13.12
CA GLU A 214 21.83 -0.27 -13.17
C GLU A 214 20.52 0.10 -12.43
N PHE A 215 20.38 1.34 -11.95
CA PHE A 215 19.12 1.92 -11.45
C PHE A 215 18.91 3.31 -12.06
N GLU A 216 17.95 3.43 -12.97
CA GLU A 216 17.71 4.67 -13.73
C GLU A 216 16.40 5.32 -13.30
N VAL A 217 16.51 6.57 -12.82
CA VAL A 217 15.37 7.47 -12.61
C VAL A 217 15.19 8.32 -13.87
N LEU A 218 14.16 8.00 -14.63
CA LEU A 218 13.77 8.76 -15.82
C LEU A 218 13.15 10.13 -15.45
N PRO A 219 13.38 11.19 -16.26
CA PRO A 219 12.85 12.54 -16.03
C PRO A 219 11.37 12.65 -16.44
N VAL A 220 10.50 11.87 -15.80
CA VAL A 220 9.06 11.76 -16.08
C VAL A 220 8.25 11.90 -14.79
N GLY A 221 6.94 12.16 -14.95
CA GLY A 221 6.02 12.33 -13.82
C GLY A 221 6.56 13.34 -12.81
N PRO A 222 6.76 12.95 -11.53
CA PRO A 222 7.27 13.86 -10.50
C PRO A 222 8.65 14.44 -10.88
N TYR A 223 9.55 13.65 -11.49
CA TYR A 223 10.92 14.06 -11.82
C TYR A 223 11.07 14.82 -13.14
N LYS A 224 9.98 15.22 -13.77
CA LYS A 224 10.05 16.00 -15.01
C LYS A 224 10.72 17.37 -14.73
N PRO A 225 11.58 17.89 -15.63
CA PRO A 225 12.12 19.23 -15.46
C PRO A 225 11.01 20.29 -15.62
N GLY A 226 10.96 21.27 -14.71
CA GLY A 226 9.95 22.34 -14.75
C GLY A 226 8.53 21.86 -14.41
N THR A 227 8.39 20.79 -13.63
CA THR A 227 7.09 20.34 -13.11
C THR A 227 6.41 21.45 -12.31
N ASP A 228 5.08 21.39 -12.30
CA ASP A 228 4.22 22.19 -11.42
C ASP A 228 4.78 22.22 -9.98
N PRO A 229 4.87 23.40 -9.33
CA PRO A 229 5.27 23.52 -7.94
C PRO A 229 4.58 22.55 -6.97
N GLU A 230 3.30 22.20 -7.19
CA GLU A 230 2.60 21.24 -6.32
C GLU A 230 3.17 19.81 -6.42
N LEU A 231 3.59 19.40 -7.62
CA LEU A 231 4.25 18.10 -7.83
C LEU A 231 5.73 18.14 -7.43
N ALA A 232 6.36 19.30 -7.47
CA ALA A 232 7.70 19.49 -6.93
C ALA A 232 7.70 19.36 -5.40
N ASP A 233 6.68 19.90 -4.72
CA ASP A 233 6.49 19.79 -3.27
C ASP A 233 6.33 18.33 -2.80
N GLU A 234 5.81 17.43 -3.65
CA GLU A 234 5.74 15.99 -3.35
C GLU A 234 7.14 15.35 -3.21
N GLN A 235 8.17 15.83 -3.91
CA GLN A 235 9.54 15.30 -3.80
C GLN A 235 10.25 15.69 -2.49
N ASP A 236 9.82 16.79 -1.88
CA ASP A 236 10.48 17.37 -0.70
C ASP A 236 9.87 16.86 0.62
N LYS A 237 8.93 15.91 0.57
CA LYS A 237 8.23 15.39 1.76
C LYS A 237 9.01 14.36 2.56
N GLY A 238 10.09 13.78 2.03
CA GLY A 238 10.86 12.78 2.78
C GLY A 238 10.18 11.40 2.85
N ASP A 239 9.14 11.13 2.05
CA ASP A 239 8.27 9.96 2.20
C ASP A 239 9.03 8.63 2.05
N GLN A 240 10.01 8.54 1.14
CA GLN A 240 10.79 7.31 1.01
C GLN A 240 11.75 7.12 2.20
N VAL A 241 12.36 8.20 2.69
CA VAL A 241 13.24 8.15 3.87
C VAL A 241 12.44 7.74 5.11
N VAL A 242 11.22 8.28 5.27
CA VAL A 242 10.28 7.91 6.34
C VAL A 242 9.92 6.43 6.24
N LEU A 243 9.49 5.96 5.05
CA LEU A 243 9.16 4.56 4.83
C LEU A 243 10.34 3.65 5.17
N TRP A 244 11.53 3.97 4.67
CA TRP A 244 12.74 3.21 4.98
C TRP A 244 12.97 3.12 6.49
N TYR A 245 12.89 4.26 7.17
CA TYR A 245 13.15 4.33 8.61
C TYR A 245 12.10 3.53 9.39
N VAL A 246 10.81 3.72 9.12
CA VAL A 246 9.73 2.99 9.79
C VAL A 246 9.90 1.50 9.58
N LEU A 247 10.10 1.06 8.34
CA LEU A 247 10.27 -0.36 8.02
C LEU A 247 11.52 -0.98 8.65
N LYS A 248 12.56 -0.15 8.89
CA LYS A 248 13.80 -0.57 9.52
C LYS A 248 13.73 -0.56 11.05
N CYS A 249 13.03 0.38 11.67
CA CYS A 249 13.23 0.70 13.09
C CYS A 249 12.85 -0.44 14.04
N GLY A 250 13.47 -0.47 15.23
CA GLY A 250 13.22 -1.50 16.22
C GLY A 250 11.78 -1.52 16.74
N ARG A 251 11.10 -0.36 16.77
CA ARG A 251 9.68 -0.29 17.18
C ARG A 251 8.78 -1.05 16.21
N TRP A 252 9.00 -0.90 14.90
CA TRP A 252 8.27 -1.64 13.87
C TRP A 252 8.52 -3.14 13.96
N ARG A 253 9.79 -3.55 14.10
CA ARG A 253 10.18 -4.96 14.25
C ARG A 253 9.54 -5.60 15.47
N ARG A 254 9.59 -4.94 16.64
CA ARG A 254 8.96 -5.44 17.88
C ARG A 254 7.45 -5.62 17.74
N MET A 255 6.80 -4.68 17.07
CA MET A 255 5.35 -4.75 16.85
C MET A 255 4.97 -5.98 16.02
N TRP A 256 5.68 -6.21 14.90
CA TRP A 256 5.46 -7.41 14.09
C TRP A 256 5.87 -8.70 14.79
N ALA A 257 6.98 -8.70 15.51
CA ALA A 257 7.40 -9.85 16.31
C ALA A 257 6.31 -10.22 17.33
N ALA A 258 5.75 -9.26 18.06
CA ALA A 258 4.67 -9.50 19.00
C ALA A 258 3.41 -10.08 18.31
N ALA A 259 3.01 -9.53 17.17
CA ALA A 259 1.88 -10.04 16.38
C ALA A 259 2.12 -11.49 15.91
N ILE A 260 3.32 -11.79 15.42
CA ILE A 260 3.69 -13.13 14.92
C ILE A 260 3.77 -14.16 16.07
N ARG A 261 4.30 -13.79 17.24
CA ARG A 261 4.28 -14.67 18.42
C ARG A 261 2.85 -15.02 18.83
N SER A 262 1.96 -14.02 18.87
CA SER A 262 0.54 -14.22 19.19
C SER A 262 -0.19 -15.08 18.14
N LEU A 263 0.23 -14.98 16.87
CA LEU A 263 -0.30 -15.75 15.73
C LEU A 263 0.05 -17.23 15.81
N LEU A 264 1.33 -17.51 16.05
CA LEU A 264 1.90 -18.84 15.96
C LEU A 264 1.86 -19.59 17.30
N ASP A 265 1.41 -18.94 18.38
CA ASP A 265 1.51 -19.45 19.75
C ASP A 265 2.96 -19.79 20.12
N LEU A 266 3.90 -19.00 19.59
CA LEU A 266 5.34 -19.16 19.76
C LEU A 266 5.83 -18.03 20.66
N GLU A 267 5.75 -18.20 21.97
CA GLU A 267 6.15 -17.14 22.92
C GLU A 267 7.65 -16.75 22.83
N SER A 268 8.52 -17.63 22.31
CA SER A 268 9.98 -17.46 22.37
C SER A 268 10.75 -17.54 21.04
N GLU A 269 10.16 -18.03 19.94
CA GLU A 269 10.95 -18.34 18.73
C GLU A 269 11.15 -17.15 17.77
N PHE A 270 10.27 -16.15 17.76
CA PHE A 270 10.34 -15.02 16.83
C PHE A 270 10.88 -13.76 17.53
N SER A 271 12.15 -13.42 17.35
CA SER A 271 12.83 -12.25 17.95
C SER A 271 12.69 -10.98 17.10
N ASP A 272 12.99 -9.81 17.68
CA ASP A 272 13.07 -8.51 16.97
C ASP A 272 14.50 -8.20 16.46
N GLU A 273 15.21 -9.25 16.03
CA GLU A 273 16.58 -9.22 15.51
C GLU A 273 16.79 -8.13 14.45
N ASP A 274 18.05 -7.71 14.28
CA ASP A 274 18.42 -6.82 13.18
C ASP A 274 18.06 -7.49 11.84
N LEU A 275 17.47 -6.72 10.92
CA LEU A 275 17.02 -7.19 9.60
C LEU A 275 18.12 -7.87 8.79
N THR A 276 19.38 -7.51 9.03
CA THR A 276 20.55 -8.08 8.35
C THR A 276 20.97 -9.45 8.90
N GLN A 277 20.57 -9.79 10.12
CA GLN A 277 20.90 -11.05 10.79
C GLN A 277 19.70 -12.01 10.89
N GLU A 278 18.50 -11.50 10.63
CA GLU A 278 17.26 -12.28 10.68
C GLU A 278 17.29 -13.45 9.67
N PRO A 279 16.97 -14.68 10.13
CA PRO A 279 16.79 -15.84 9.26
C PRO A 279 15.81 -15.57 8.11
N TRP A 280 16.10 -16.13 6.93
CA TRP A 280 15.35 -15.82 5.70
C TRP A 280 13.86 -16.15 5.81
N ASP A 281 13.50 -17.19 6.56
CA ASP A 281 12.13 -17.67 6.76
C ASP A 281 11.35 -16.72 7.67
N LYS A 282 11.97 -16.23 8.75
CA LYS A 282 11.39 -15.20 9.63
C LYS A 282 11.21 -13.88 8.90
N ARG A 283 12.22 -13.46 8.12
CA ARG A 283 12.15 -12.27 7.26
C ARG A 283 11.01 -12.39 6.25
N LEU A 284 10.95 -13.51 5.53
CA LEU A 284 9.90 -13.77 4.55
C LEU A 284 8.52 -13.78 5.21
N LEU A 285 8.38 -14.32 6.42
CA LEU A 285 7.12 -14.33 7.15
C LEU A 285 6.67 -12.91 7.50
N ARG A 286 7.55 -12.07 8.06
CA ARG A 286 7.20 -10.68 8.34
C ARG A 286 6.82 -9.95 7.05
N ASP A 287 7.66 -10.03 6.03
CA ASP A 287 7.45 -9.32 4.77
C ASP A 287 6.13 -9.78 4.13
N ALA A 288 5.86 -11.09 4.10
CA ALA A 288 4.62 -11.65 3.55
C ALA A 288 3.37 -11.21 4.30
N LEU A 289 3.40 -11.12 5.63
CA LEU A 289 2.26 -10.64 6.42
C LEU A 289 2.05 -9.12 6.26
N GLN A 290 3.14 -8.35 6.21
CA GLN A 290 3.09 -6.90 6.07
C GLN A 290 2.48 -6.47 4.74
N ILE A 291 2.69 -7.22 3.67
CA ILE A 291 2.19 -6.87 2.33
C ILE A 291 0.81 -7.47 2.03
N GLN A 292 0.06 -7.89 3.05
CA GLN A 292 -1.35 -8.28 2.87
C GLN A 292 -2.30 -7.07 2.78
N GLY A 293 -1.76 -5.88 2.54
CA GLY A 293 -2.52 -4.65 2.37
C GLY A 293 -3.25 -4.26 3.65
N LEU A 294 -4.45 -3.69 3.50
CA LEU A 294 -5.26 -3.20 4.61
C LEU A 294 -5.61 -4.32 5.61
N ASP A 295 -5.90 -5.52 5.11
CA ASP A 295 -6.26 -6.66 5.95
C ASP A 295 -5.08 -7.15 6.79
N GLY A 296 -3.86 -7.13 6.23
CA GLY A 296 -2.64 -7.50 6.96
C GLY A 296 -2.36 -6.61 8.17
N MET A 297 -2.69 -5.31 8.03
CA MET A 297 -2.45 -4.33 9.09
C MET A 297 -3.31 -4.55 10.34
N GLN A 298 -4.38 -5.36 10.25
CA GLN A 298 -5.15 -5.77 11.43
C GLN A 298 -4.26 -6.43 12.49
N LEU A 299 -3.28 -7.23 12.08
CA LEU A 299 -2.40 -7.99 12.95
C LEU A 299 -1.60 -7.13 13.95
N VAL A 300 -1.34 -5.87 13.59
CA VAL A 300 -0.51 -4.94 14.39
C VAL A 300 -1.29 -3.75 14.94
N THR A 301 -2.56 -3.59 14.55
CA THR A 301 -3.43 -2.46 14.93
C THR A 301 -4.58 -2.86 15.83
N LEU A 302 -5.08 -4.09 15.72
CA LEU A 302 -6.25 -4.57 16.45
C LEU A 302 -5.84 -5.52 17.59
N PRO A 303 -6.59 -5.52 18.70
CA PRO A 303 -6.56 -6.60 19.68
C PRO A 303 -6.88 -7.95 19.02
N LYS A 304 -6.38 -9.04 19.60
CA LYS A 304 -6.53 -10.40 19.06
C LYS A 304 -8.00 -10.78 18.82
N GLU A 305 -8.89 -10.29 19.66
CA GLU A 305 -10.32 -10.55 19.67
C GLU A 305 -11.09 -9.76 18.57
N GLU A 306 -10.51 -8.66 18.07
CA GLU A 306 -11.09 -7.80 17.03
C GLU A 306 -10.57 -8.15 15.62
N ILE A 307 -9.47 -8.90 15.50
CA ILE A 307 -8.91 -9.31 14.20
C ILE A 307 -9.88 -10.28 13.51
N SER A 308 -10.15 -10.06 12.22
CA SER A 308 -11.05 -10.92 11.46
C SER A 308 -10.56 -12.37 11.40
N THR A 309 -11.52 -13.31 11.37
CA THR A 309 -11.20 -14.74 11.28
C THR A 309 -10.46 -15.06 9.98
N GLU A 310 -10.83 -14.39 8.88
CA GLU A 310 -10.18 -14.52 7.59
C GLU A 310 -8.71 -14.07 7.63
N CYS A 311 -8.42 -12.95 8.31
CA CYS A 311 -7.05 -12.45 8.49
C CYS A 311 -6.21 -13.47 9.26
N TRP A 312 -6.74 -14.01 10.37
CA TRP A 312 -6.07 -15.06 11.15
C TRP A 312 -5.79 -16.32 10.33
N GLN A 313 -6.78 -16.80 9.59
CA GLN A 313 -6.64 -17.99 8.75
C GLN A 313 -5.59 -17.77 7.64
N LYS A 314 -5.61 -16.60 7.00
CA LYS A 314 -4.65 -16.24 5.96
C LYS A 314 -3.23 -16.19 6.51
N ALA A 315 -3.03 -15.55 7.67
CA ALA A 315 -1.74 -15.46 8.32
C ALA A 315 -1.16 -16.83 8.70
N ARG A 316 -2.00 -17.74 9.25
CA ARG A 316 -1.61 -19.13 9.54
C ARG A 316 -1.26 -19.92 8.28
N LYS A 317 -2.02 -19.71 7.21
CA LYS A 317 -1.74 -20.32 5.90
C LYS A 317 -0.38 -19.87 5.38
N ILE A 318 -0.07 -18.57 5.42
CA ILE A 318 1.23 -18.03 5.01
C ILE A 318 2.36 -18.68 5.80
N ALA A 319 2.27 -18.73 7.13
CA ALA A 319 3.29 -19.36 7.97
C ALA A 319 3.50 -20.85 7.63
N SER A 320 2.41 -21.58 7.38
CA SER A 320 2.46 -22.99 7.00
C SER A 320 3.13 -23.18 5.63
N GLN A 321 2.84 -22.29 4.67
CA GLN A 321 3.45 -22.29 3.35
C GLN A 321 4.96 -22.04 3.42
N ILE A 322 5.39 -21.05 4.20
CA ILE A 322 6.82 -20.75 4.38
C ILE A 322 7.57 -21.93 5.00
N LYS A 323 6.98 -22.58 6.01
CA LYS A 323 7.56 -23.79 6.62
C LYS A 323 7.72 -24.94 5.64
N ALA A 324 6.88 -25.01 4.61
CA ALA A 324 6.95 -26.04 3.56
C ALA A 324 7.94 -25.71 2.43
N LEU A 325 8.49 -24.49 2.38
CA LEU A 325 9.48 -24.10 1.38
C LEU A 325 10.81 -24.84 1.62
N LYS A 326 11.44 -25.27 0.53
CA LYS A 326 12.73 -25.98 0.59
C LYS A 326 13.94 -25.06 0.84
N GLY A 327 13.75 -23.76 0.65
CA GLY A 327 14.78 -22.73 0.77
C GLY A 327 14.21 -21.34 0.50
N PRO A 328 15.05 -20.28 0.60
CA PRO A 328 14.61 -18.92 0.35
C PRO A 328 14.18 -18.71 -1.10
N PRO A 329 13.32 -17.70 -1.37
CA PRO A 329 13.13 -17.18 -2.71
C PRO A 329 14.48 -16.80 -3.35
N GLY A 330 14.56 -16.85 -4.68
CA GLY A 330 15.77 -16.41 -5.38
C GLY A 330 16.06 -14.93 -5.15
N ASP A 331 17.32 -14.55 -5.30
CA ASP A 331 17.76 -13.16 -5.25
C ASP A 331 18.25 -12.70 -6.62
N ALA A 332 18.08 -11.41 -6.92
CA ALA A 332 18.73 -10.73 -8.02
C ALA A 332 19.77 -9.75 -7.46
N LEU A 333 20.93 -9.70 -8.11
CA LEU A 333 21.90 -8.66 -7.84
C LEU A 333 21.45 -7.38 -8.53
N ILE A 334 21.29 -6.31 -7.76
CA ILE A 334 21.18 -4.96 -8.28
C ILE A 334 22.50 -4.25 -8.08
N ASN A 335 22.98 -3.63 -9.15
CA ASN A 335 24.18 -2.83 -9.23
C ASN A 335 25.49 -3.65 -9.17
N SER A 336 26.27 -3.60 -10.26
CA SER A 336 27.61 -4.19 -10.33
C SER A 336 28.69 -3.39 -9.57
N HIS A 337 28.41 -2.14 -9.17
CA HIS A 337 29.36 -1.30 -8.46
C HIS A 337 29.45 -1.70 -6.97
N PRO A 338 30.64 -2.03 -6.42
CA PRO A 338 30.77 -2.60 -5.07
C PRO A 338 30.17 -1.77 -3.93
N ARG A 339 30.17 -0.44 -4.06
CA ARG A 339 29.54 0.45 -3.05
C ARG A 339 28.02 0.31 -3.00
N TYR A 340 27.41 0.00 -4.13
CA TYR A 340 25.98 0.04 -4.30
C TYR A 340 25.36 -1.34 -4.53
N GLN A 341 26.19 -2.38 -4.70
CA GLN A 341 25.79 -3.76 -4.90
C GLN A 341 24.88 -4.26 -3.78
N ARG A 342 23.68 -4.73 -4.13
CA ARG A 342 22.72 -5.30 -3.19
C ARG A 342 22.07 -6.55 -3.77
N GLN A 343 21.79 -7.51 -2.90
CA GLN A 343 20.95 -8.65 -3.23
C GLN A 343 19.52 -8.30 -2.86
N LEU A 344 18.64 -8.26 -3.86
CA LEU A 344 17.21 -8.09 -3.66
C LEU A 344 16.50 -9.41 -3.91
N SER A 345 15.61 -9.76 -2.98
CA SER A 345 14.73 -10.90 -3.15
C SER A 345 13.84 -10.71 -4.37
N LEU A 346 13.65 -11.79 -5.14
CA LEU A 346 12.63 -11.85 -6.17
C LEU A 346 11.23 -11.70 -5.55
N ALA A 347 11.04 -12.20 -4.34
CA ALA A 347 9.84 -11.96 -3.55
C ALA A 347 9.81 -10.50 -3.03
N PRO A 348 8.63 -9.85 -2.98
CA PRO A 348 8.54 -8.48 -2.48
C PRO A 348 9.15 -8.32 -1.09
N SER A 349 10.06 -7.37 -0.93
CA SER A 349 10.67 -7.02 0.36
C SER A 349 10.67 -5.50 0.54
N PRO A 350 9.62 -4.93 1.15
CA PRO A 350 9.40 -3.48 1.18
C PRO A 350 10.60 -2.70 1.71
N TRP A 351 11.22 -3.16 2.81
CA TRP A 351 12.34 -2.47 3.43
C TRP A 351 13.56 -2.38 2.50
N LEU A 352 13.94 -3.50 1.87
CA LEU A 352 15.08 -3.57 0.95
C LEU A 352 14.84 -2.75 -0.32
N GLU A 353 13.62 -2.80 -0.85
CA GLU A 353 13.26 -2.10 -2.07
C GLU A 353 13.18 -0.59 -1.87
N VAL A 354 12.64 -0.12 -0.73
CA VAL A 354 12.69 1.31 -0.39
C VAL A 354 14.14 1.75 -0.18
N TYR A 355 14.98 0.93 0.46
CA TYR A 355 16.40 1.24 0.64
C TYR A 355 17.13 1.48 -0.69
N VAL A 356 16.82 0.72 -1.73
CA VAL A 356 17.39 0.90 -3.08
C VAL A 356 17.01 2.27 -3.64
N ALA A 357 15.76 2.69 -3.46
CA ALA A 357 15.29 3.99 -3.94
C ALA A 357 15.96 5.17 -3.20
N VAL A 358 16.27 5.04 -1.90
CA VAL A 358 16.92 6.09 -1.08
C VAL A 358 18.42 5.88 -0.86
N GLN A 359 19.06 5.00 -1.63
CA GLN A 359 20.43 4.58 -1.32
C GLN A 359 21.44 5.73 -1.31
N THR A 360 21.28 6.67 -2.24
CA THR A 360 22.08 7.88 -2.42
C THR A 360 21.96 8.88 -1.27
N TYR A 361 20.95 8.77 -0.42
CA TYR A 361 20.82 9.58 0.79
C TYR A 361 21.99 9.38 1.77
N TRP A 362 22.64 8.21 1.73
CA TRP A 362 23.69 7.83 2.69
C TRP A 362 25.13 8.08 2.23
N GLY A 363 25.34 8.62 1.01
CA GLY A 363 26.66 8.91 0.43
C GLY A 363 27.24 7.79 -0.44
#